data_AF-A0A388LUW4-F1
#
_entry.id   AF-A0A388LUW4-F1
#
_cell.length_a   1.000
_cell.length_b   1.000
_cell.length_c   1.000
_cell.angle_alpha   90.00
_cell.angle_beta   90.00
_cell.angle_gamma   90.00
#
_symmetry.space_group_name_H-M   'P 1'
#
loop_
_entity.id
_entity.type
_entity.pdbx_description
1 polymer ?
#
loop_
_entity_poly.entity_id
_entity_poly.type
_entity_poly.pdbx_seq_one_letter_code
_entity_poly.pdbx_strand_id
1 'polypeptide(L)'
;MHFHLAGSSSTSTAAAGHQKYTGSILHGFSRDLLAKAWDVDVSHVERLLQSQQGSAIVELPSRSAISPATCHTVVNQAALTWTTTSTISQLAMGLGDDVNGEQGPSSAFGLLPLPGGEHVYKLDRSSADVANKGGKLWLLNEHRMPALRQLGMGAYRLFLRPGAVVGPAWSVNAHHIVYIIRGKGRVQIAGPDGRNELDAEVRAGQVVAIPRFFAALKVASEEEPLEIISVTSSSMPLSSFLSGSTSLLKNMPLDVVTHAFNIDSELEEKFREKRREVTAILPQSQSSGSQKDSWTWFLSDSSSLL
;
A
#
# COMPACT_ATOMS: atom_id res chain seq x y z
N MET A 1 6.45 11.75 12.23
CA MET A 1 7.60 12.43 12.88
C MET A 1 8.84 11.61 12.56
N HIS A 2 9.88 12.22 12.00
CA HIS A 2 11.13 11.52 11.68
C HIS A 2 12.20 11.92 12.70
N PHE A 3 12.96 10.94 13.19
CA PHE A 3 14.07 11.14 14.10
C PHE A 3 15.36 10.72 13.40
N HIS A 4 16.22 11.68 13.09
CA HIS A 4 17.53 11.40 12.51
C HIS A 4 18.54 11.12 13.64
N LEU A 5 19.35 10.07 13.51
CA LEU A 5 20.42 9.77 14.48
C LEU A 5 21.73 10.48 14.13
N ALA A 6 21.95 10.77 12.85
CA ALA A 6 23.14 11.44 12.32
C ALA A 6 22.75 12.35 11.16
N GLY A 7 23.70 13.18 10.71
CA GLY A 7 23.48 14.18 9.67
C GLY A 7 23.40 15.59 10.24
N SER A 8 23.70 16.57 9.39
CA SER A 8 23.71 17.98 9.76
C SER A 8 22.30 18.49 10.03
N SER A 9 22.20 19.50 10.89
CA SER A 9 20.98 20.30 10.99
C SER A 9 20.81 21.13 9.72
N SER A 10 19.90 20.72 8.85
CA SER A 10 19.47 21.54 7.72
C SER A 10 18.06 22.10 7.95
N THR A 11 17.77 23.21 7.29
CA THR A 11 16.45 23.85 7.24
C THR A 11 15.73 23.45 5.96
N SER A 12 15.54 22.16 5.67
CA SER A 12 14.62 21.74 4.61
C SER A 12 14.43 20.23 4.55
N THR A 13 13.23 19.76 4.85
CA THR A 13 12.62 18.71 4.03
C THR A 13 11.20 19.13 3.67
N ALA A 14 10.89 19.17 2.38
CA ALA A 14 9.63 19.66 1.84
C ALA A 14 8.38 18.83 2.26
N ALA A 15 8.57 17.70 2.94
CA ALA A 15 7.47 16.81 3.35
C ALA A 15 6.84 17.17 4.71
N ALA A 16 7.43 18.09 5.49
CA ALA A 16 6.87 18.50 6.78
C ALA A 16 7.04 20.01 7.00
N GLY A 17 6.06 20.81 6.57
CA GLY A 17 6.00 22.26 6.83
C GLY A 17 6.02 22.66 8.32
N HIS A 18 6.03 21.69 9.24
CA HIS A 18 6.13 21.90 10.69
C HIS A 18 7.51 21.63 11.30
N GLN A 19 8.49 21.07 10.57
CA GLN A 19 9.83 20.82 11.09
C GLN A 19 10.84 21.80 10.46
N LYS A 20 11.03 22.96 11.11
CA LYS A 20 12.02 23.98 10.72
C LYS A 20 13.49 23.49 10.81
N TYR A 21 13.73 22.36 11.48
CA TYR A 21 15.05 21.78 11.71
C TYR A 21 15.00 20.26 11.51
N THR A 22 15.86 19.71 10.65
CA THR A 22 15.91 18.27 10.32
C THR A 22 17.22 17.60 10.73
N GLY A 23 17.90 18.16 11.74
CA GLY A 23 19.17 17.61 12.24
C GLY A 23 19.01 16.36 13.07
N SER A 24 20.15 15.72 13.38
CA SER A 24 20.20 14.64 14.36
C SER A 24 19.55 15.04 15.69
N ILE A 25 18.79 14.12 16.31
CA ILE A 25 18.22 14.30 17.66
C ILE A 25 19.30 14.63 18.70
N LEU A 26 20.54 14.22 18.43
CA LEU A 26 21.68 14.44 19.30
C LEU A 26 21.99 15.92 19.49
N HIS A 27 21.63 16.78 18.53
CA HIS A 27 21.80 18.23 18.68
C HIS A 27 20.91 18.85 19.77
N GLY A 28 19.84 18.16 20.18
CA GLY A 28 18.93 18.61 21.22
C GLY A 28 19.45 18.41 22.65
N PHE A 29 20.53 17.65 22.83
CA PHE A 29 21.14 17.40 24.14
C PHE A 29 22.36 18.29 24.38
N SER A 30 22.67 18.56 25.65
CA SER A 30 23.89 19.27 26.01
C SER A 30 25.11 18.37 25.80
N ARG A 31 26.26 18.97 25.40
CA ARG A 31 27.44 18.18 25.01
C ARG A 31 28.07 17.47 26.21
N ASP A 32 28.01 18.09 27.39
CA ASP A 32 28.48 17.53 28.65
C ASP A 32 27.68 16.29 29.08
N LEU A 33 26.36 16.29 28.89
CA LEU A 33 25.52 15.14 29.22
C LEU A 33 25.70 13.99 28.22
N LEU A 34 25.85 14.28 26.92
CA LEU A 34 26.19 13.25 25.92
C LEU A 34 27.58 12.66 26.19
N ALA A 35 28.57 13.50 26.49
CA ALA A 35 29.92 13.10 26.87
C ALA A 35 29.90 12.15 28.06
N LYS A 36 29.14 12.51 29.12
CA LYS A 36 28.94 11.67 30.29
C LYS A 36 28.19 10.37 29.97
N ALA A 37 27.16 10.42 29.12
CA ALA A 37 26.36 9.24 28.77
C ALA A 37 27.13 8.22 27.93
N TRP A 38 28.07 8.67 27.11
CA TRP A 38 28.90 7.82 26.26
C TRP A 38 30.30 7.55 26.82
N ASP A 39 30.63 8.11 27.98
CA ASP A 39 31.96 8.02 28.61
C ASP A 39 33.09 8.50 27.68
N VAL A 40 32.93 9.70 27.11
CA VAL A 40 33.89 10.34 26.19
C VAL A 40 34.08 11.81 26.53
N ASP A 41 35.18 12.42 26.06
CA ASP A 41 35.37 13.87 26.21
C ASP A 41 34.34 14.70 25.42
N VAL A 42 34.03 15.90 25.92
CA VAL A 42 33.16 16.87 25.23
C VAL A 42 33.63 17.16 23.80
N SER A 43 34.95 17.23 23.58
CA SER A 43 35.54 17.47 22.25
C SER A 43 35.24 16.34 21.25
N HIS A 44 35.10 15.10 21.71
CA HIS A 44 34.67 13.97 20.87
C HIS A 44 33.21 14.16 20.42
N VAL A 45 32.34 14.58 21.33
CA VAL A 45 30.93 14.88 21.03
C VAL A 45 30.82 16.04 20.04
N GLU A 46 31.57 17.12 20.23
CA GLU A 46 31.60 18.26 19.31
C GLU A 46 32.02 17.83 17.91
N ARG A 47 33.10 17.04 17.80
CA ARG A 47 33.55 16.49 16.53
C ARG A 47 32.48 15.61 15.89
N LEU A 48 31.83 14.72 16.64
CA LEU A 48 30.79 13.84 16.12
C LEU A 48 29.61 14.64 15.52
N LEU A 49 29.16 15.69 16.21
CA LEU A 49 28.03 16.50 15.79
C LEU A 49 28.36 17.49 14.67
N GLN A 50 29.62 17.88 14.49
CA GLN A 50 30.04 18.90 13.51
C GLN A 50 30.70 18.31 12.26
N SER A 51 31.16 17.06 12.29
CA SER A 51 31.94 16.49 11.16
C SER A 51 31.08 16.24 9.92
N GLN A 52 29.79 15.92 10.08
CA GLN A 52 28.91 15.64 8.95
C GLN A 52 28.22 16.90 8.45
N GLN A 53 28.34 17.17 7.15
CA GLN A 53 27.71 18.32 6.48
C GLN A 53 26.45 17.93 5.69
N GLY A 54 26.33 16.67 5.27
CA GLY A 54 25.15 16.13 4.61
C GLY A 54 23.97 15.89 5.57
N SER A 55 22.75 15.99 5.05
CA SER A 55 21.50 15.82 5.79
C SER A 55 20.70 14.67 5.20
N ALA A 56 20.24 13.73 6.03
CA ALA A 56 19.49 12.51 5.71
C ALA A 56 20.19 11.50 4.77
N ILE A 57 20.77 11.95 3.67
CA ILE A 57 21.54 11.15 2.70
C ILE A 57 22.95 11.73 2.63
N VAL A 58 23.97 10.87 2.79
CA VAL A 58 25.39 11.24 2.79
C VAL A 58 26.11 10.39 1.75
N GLU A 59 26.94 11.02 0.92
CA GLU A 59 27.80 10.33 -0.03
C GLU A 59 28.95 9.63 0.68
N LEU A 60 29.16 8.35 0.36
CA LEU A 60 30.28 7.58 0.87
C LEU A 60 31.45 7.63 -0.09
N PRO A 61 32.70 7.75 0.41
CA PRO A 61 33.87 7.63 -0.45
C PRO A 61 33.87 6.25 -1.14
N SER A 62 34.18 6.21 -2.44
CA SER A 62 34.04 5.04 -3.32
C SER A 62 34.80 3.78 -2.89
N ARG A 63 35.69 3.87 -1.89
CA ARG A 63 36.45 2.75 -1.30
C ARG A 63 35.84 2.18 -0.01
N SER A 64 34.73 2.72 0.47
CA SER A 64 34.03 2.19 1.65
C SER A 64 33.28 0.92 1.24
N ALA A 65 33.94 -0.22 1.32
CA ALA A 65 33.35 -1.53 1.05
C ALA A 65 32.32 -1.88 2.15
N ILE A 66 31.13 -1.29 2.09
CA ILE A 66 29.99 -1.77 2.88
C ILE A 66 29.57 -3.09 2.25
N SER A 67 29.91 -4.20 2.90
CA SER A 67 29.42 -5.50 2.46
C SER A 67 27.90 -5.57 2.68
N PRO A 68 27.12 -6.14 1.75
CA PRO A 68 25.69 -6.40 1.98
C PRO A 68 25.43 -7.20 3.27
N ALA A 69 26.38 -8.07 3.66
CA ALA A 69 26.32 -8.83 4.91
C ALA A 69 26.34 -7.93 6.16
N THR A 70 27.09 -6.83 6.13
CA THR A 70 27.13 -5.84 7.22
C THR A 70 25.77 -5.15 7.39
N CYS A 71 25.13 -4.71 6.30
CA CYS A 71 23.80 -4.10 6.36
C CYS A 71 22.73 -5.06 6.87
N HIS A 72 22.72 -6.31 6.38
CA HIS A 72 21.80 -7.34 6.86
C HIS A 72 21.96 -7.60 8.37
N THR A 73 23.20 -7.64 8.86
CA THR A 73 23.48 -7.84 10.29
C THR A 73 22.93 -6.70 11.14
N VAL A 74 23.12 -5.44 10.70
CA VAL A 74 22.61 -4.26 11.42
C VAL A 74 21.08 -4.27 11.48
N VAL A 75 20.40 -4.52 10.36
CA VAL A 75 18.92 -4.58 10.33
C VAL A 75 18.39 -5.68 11.24
N ASN A 76 19.00 -6.86 11.19
CA ASN A 76 18.60 -7.99 12.03
C ASN A 76 18.84 -7.71 13.51
N GLN A 77 19.97 -7.11 13.89
CA GLN A 77 20.23 -6.72 15.27
C GLN A 77 19.25 -5.64 15.75
N ALA A 78 18.98 -4.61 14.95
CA ALA A 78 18.01 -3.58 15.31
C ALA A 78 16.61 -4.16 15.53
N ALA A 79 16.17 -5.11 14.69
CA ALA A 79 14.92 -5.82 14.87
C ALA A 79 14.90 -6.61 16.20
N LEU A 80 15.96 -7.35 16.52
CA LEU A 80 16.10 -8.10 17.77
C LEU A 80 16.10 -7.18 19.01
N THR A 81 16.76 -6.03 18.92
CA THR A 81 16.79 -5.05 20.02
C THR A 81 15.40 -4.44 20.24
N TRP A 82 14.67 -4.11 19.18
CA TRP A 82 13.28 -3.63 19.29
C TRP A 82 12.43 -4.67 20.03
N THR A 83 12.45 -5.93 19.59
CA THR A 83 11.64 -6.98 20.22
C THR A 83 11.96 -7.19 21.70
N THR A 84 13.24 -7.08 22.07
CA THR A 84 13.67 -7.23 23.47
C THR A 84 13.16 -6.05 24.31
N THR A 85 13.28 -4.83 23.79
CA THR A 85 12.86 -3.60 24.48
C THR A 85 11.34 -3.51 24.65
N SER A 86 10.57 -3.92 23.65
CA SER A 86 9.10 -3.98 23.75
C SER A 86 8.66 -4.98 24.81
N THR A 87 9.33 -6.12 24.91
CA THR A 87 9.05 -7.15 25.93
C THR A 87 9.32 -6.62 27.34
N ILE A 88 10.44 -5.92 27.56
CA ILE A 88 10.78 -5.31 28.86
C ILE A 88 9.75 -4.24 29.24
N SER A 89 9.33 -3.40 28.29
CA SER A 89 8.34 -2.35 28.54
C SER A 89 6.96 -2.93 28.88
N GLN A 90 6.57 -4.04 28.25
CA GLN A 90 5.33 -4.76 28.56
C GLN A 90 5.38 -5.43 29.95
N LEU A 91 6.51 -6.02 30.33
CA LEU A 91 6.73 -6.56 31.68
C LEU A 91 6.64 -5.46 32.76
N ALA A 92 7.21 -4.28 32.50
CA ALA A 92 7.15 -3.14 33.41
C ALA A 92 5.72 -2.56 33.57
N MET A 93 4.89 -2.67 32.53
CA MET A 93 3.47 -2.27 32.56
C MET A 93 2.54 -3.34 33.17
N GLY A 94 3.05 -4.54 33.44
CA GLY A 94 2.32 -5.68 34.02
C GLY A 94 2.52 -5.88 35.53
N LEU A 95 3.12 -4.92 36.24
CA LEU A 95 3.29 -4.94 37.70
C LEU A 95 2.60 -3.71 38.31
N GLY A 96 1.28 -3.64 38.18
CA GLY A 96 0.42 -2.94 39.13
C GLY A 96 -0.22 -4.01 40.02
N ASP A 97 -0.02 -3.91 41.33
CA ASP A 97 -0.43 -4.88 42.34
C ASP A 97 -1.87 -5.41 42.18
N ASP A 98 -2.02 -6.67 41.79
CA ASP A 98 -3.28 -7.42 41.96
C ASP A 98 -3.27 -8.15 43.31
N VAL A 99 -3.67 -7.43 44.36
CA VAL A 99 -4.17 -8.04 45.60
C VAL A 99 -5.61 -8.48 45.34
N ASN A 100 -5.79 -9.66 44.76
CA ASN A 100 -6.82 -10.64 45.07
C ASN A 100 -6.87 -11.70 43.96
N GLY A 101 -6.56 -12.94 44.34
CA GLY A 101 -6.51 -14.06 43.42
C GLY A 101 -7.89 -14.42 42.88
N GLU A 102 -8.15 -14.07 41.63
CA GLU A 102 -8.97 -14.86 40.72
C GLU A 102 -8.31 -14.85 39.33
N GLN A 103 -7.88 -16.02 38.87
CA GLN A 103 -7.28 -16.23 37.56
C GLN A 103 -8.38 -16.15 36.48
N GLY A 104 -8.65 -14.95 35.99
CA GLY A 104 -9.22 -14.75 34.66
C GLY A 104 -8.11 -14.84 33.61
N PRO A 105 -8.38 -15.30 32.37
CA PRO A 105 -7.39 -15.27 31.30
C PRO A 105 -7.13 -13.80 30.98
N SER A 106 -6.10 -13.22 31.58
CA SER A 106 -5.56 -11.94 31.20
C SER A 106 -5.20 -12.05 29.73
N SER A 107 -6.02 -11.45 28.88
CA SER A 107 -5.71 -11.21 27.48
C SER A 107 -4.55 -10.23 27.46
N ALA A 108 -3.34 -10.76 27.66
CA ALA A 108 -2.15 -10.15 27.14
C ALA A 108 -2.42 -10.05 25.63
N PHE A 109 -2.82 -8.87 25.17
CA PHE A 109 -2.66 -8.47 23.78
C PHE A 109 -1.14 -8.43 23.53
N GLY A 110 -0.58 -9.63 23.43
CA GLY A 110 0.81 -9.88 23.16
C GLY A 110 1.05 -9.43 21.75
N LEU A 111 1.64 -8.24 21.61
CA LEU A 111 2.60 -8.03 20.54
C LEU A 111 3.73 -9.01 20.84
N LEU A 112 3.55 -10.26 20.38
CA LEU A 112 4.59 -11.27 20.29
C LEU A 112 5.86 -10.57 19.77
N PRO A 113 7.07 -10.91 20.27
CA PRO A 113 8.29 -10.44 19.64
C PRO A 113 8.17 -10.67 18.13
N LEU A 114 8.44 -9.65 17.30
CA LEU A 114 8.61 -9.84 15.85
C LEU A 114 9.46 -11.09 15.71
N PRO A 115 8.93 -12.21 15.19
CA PRO A 115 9.77 -13.38 14.97
C PRO A 115 10.95 -12.88 14.15
N GLY A 116 12.17 -13.26 14.53
CA GLY A 116 13.35 -13.05 13.68
C GLY A 116 13.00 -13.54 12.28
N GLY A 117 12.64 -12.61 11.42
CA GLY A 117 11.90 -12.85 10.19
C GLY A 117 12.38 -11.87 9.16
N GLU A 118 12.34 -12.26 7.91
CA GLU A 118 12.82 -11.41 6.82
C GLU A 118 11.98 -10.12 6.77
N HIS A 119 12.60 -9.01 7.17
CA HIS A 119 12.02 -7.65 7.04
C HIS A 119 12.08 -7.16 5.58
N VAL A 120 12.61 -8.00 4.68
CA VAL A 120 12.77 -7.73 3.26
C VAL A 120 12.09 -8.85 2.49
N TYR A 121 11.04 -8.52 1.76
CA TYR A 121 10.36 -9.47 0.87
C TYR A 121 10.58 -9.08 -0.60
N LYS A 122 11.17 -9.99 -1.38
CA LYS A 122 11.47 -9.75 -2.81
C LYS A 122 10.27 -10.11 -3.68
N LEU A 123 9.32 -9.18 -3.82
CA LEU A 123 8.13 -9.33 -4.66
C LEU A 123 8.44 -9.81 -6.09
N ASP A 124 9.49 -9.27 -6.72
CA ASP A 124 9.89 -9.63 -8.10
C ASP A 124 10.31 -11.09 -8.28
N ARG A 125 10.77 -11.74 -7.21
CA ARG A 125 11.21 -13.14 -7.22
C ARG A 125 10.11 -14.11 -6.79
N SER A 126 8.95 -13.59 -6.40
CA SER A 126 7.80 -14.38 -5.97
C SER A 126 6.86 -14.69 -7.14
N SER A 127 6.09 -15.77 -7.02
CA SER A 127 4.99 -16.06 -7.94
C SER A 127 3.86 -15.06 -7.78
N ALA A 128 3.29 -14.65 -8.92
CA ALA A 128 2.10 -13.79 -8.93
C ALA A 128 0.89 -14.57 -8.40
N ASP A 129 0.07 -13.91 -7.59
CA ASP A 129 -1.19 -14.45 -7.07
C ASP A 129 -2.26 -14.52 -8.17
N VAL A 130 -2.22 -13.57 -9.10
CA VAL A 130 -3.03 -13.59 -10.34
C VAL A 130 -2.11 -13.34 -11.51
N ALA A 131 -2.19 -14.18 -12.54
CA ALA A 131 -1.51 -13.98 -13.80
C ALA A 131 -2.41 -14.43 -14.95
N ASN A 132 -2.70 -13.54 -15.89
CA ASN A 132 -3.51 -13.83 -17.06
C ASN A 132 -3.11 -12.95 -18.26
N LYS A 133 -3.87 -13.01 -19.35
CA LYS A 133 -3.61 -12.24 -20.58
C LYS A 133 -3.64 -10.72 -20.39
N GLY A 134 -4.23 -10.21 -19.31
CA GLY A 134 -4.30 -8.78 -18.98
C GLY A 134 -3.14 -8.30 -18.11
N GLY A 135 -2.46 -9.17 -17.36
CA GLY A 135 -1.43 -8.70 -16.44
C GLY A 135 -1.07 -9.67 -15.32
N LYS A 136 -0.43 -9.13 -14.28
CA LYS A 136 0.01 -9.85 -13.08
C LYS A 136 -0.26 -9.02 -11.81
N LEU A 137 -0.67 -9.69 -10.74
CA LEU A 137 -0.87 -9.12 -9.41
C LEU A 137 -0.08 -9.95 -8.38
N TRP A 138 0.65 -9.27 -7.51
CA TRP A 138 1.32 -9.85 -6.35
C TRP A 138 0.79 -9.18 -5.09
N LEU A 139 0.29 -9.98 -4.16
CA LEU A 139 -0.15 -9.54 -2.84
C LEU A 139 0.94 -9.85 -1.81
N LEU A 140 1.24 -8.87 -0.95
CA LEU A 140 2.12 -9.02 0.20
C LEU A 140 1.28 -8.76 1.45
N ASN A 141 1.06 -9.82 2.23
CA ASN A 141 0.22 -9.83 3.43
C ASN A 141 0.94 -10.50 4.60
N GLU A 142 0.31 -10.55 5.76
CA GLU A 142 0.87 -11.16 6.96
C GLU A 142 1.23 -12.65 6.83
N HIS A 143 0.61 -13.40 5.91
CA HIS A 143 0.99 -14.79 5.69
C HIS A 143 2.33 -14.93 4.97
N ARG A 144 2.62 -14.01 4.03
CA ARG A 144 3.89 -13.99 3.29
C ARG A 144 5.00 -13.28 4.08
N MET A 145 4.65 -12.31 4.91
CA MET A 145 5.59 -11.56 5.73
C MET A 145 4.95 -11.26 7.11
N PRO A 146 5.14 -12.15 8.11
CA PRO A 146 4.47 -12.05 9.42
C PRO A 146 4.63 -10.72 10.16
N ALA A 147 5.74 -10.01 9.93
CA ALA A 147 5.96 -8.67 10.49
C ALA A 147 4.82 -7.68 10.13
N LEU A 148 4.15 -7.87 9.00
CA LEU A 148 3.04 -7.05 8.55
C LEU A 148 1.82 -7.09 9.48
N ARG A 149 1.63 -8.20 10.21
CA ARG A 149 0.55 -8.32 11.21
C ARG A 149 0.69 -7.26 12.31
N GLN A 150 1.92 -7.05 12.79
CA GLN A 150 2.19 -6.06 13.85
C GLN A 150 2.16 -4.63 13.32
N LEU A 151 2.60 -4.44 12.07
CA LEU A 151 2.52 -3.15 11.39
C LEU A 151 1.09 -2.76 11.02
N GLY A 152 0.16 -3.71 10.96
CA GLY A 152 -1.22 -3.49 10.51
C GLY A 152 -1.29 -3.03 9.05
N MET A 153 -0.30 -3.39 8.24
CA MET A 153 -0.14 -2.89 6.87
C MET A 153 0.14 -4.03 5.89
N GLY A 154 -0.26 -3.85 4.65
CA GLY A 154 -0.03 -4.78 3.56
C GLY A 154 0.46 -4.03 2.33
N ALA A 155 0.74 -4.75 1.25
CA ALA A 155 1.05 -4.13 -0.02
C ALA A 155 0.61 -5.02 -1.18
N TYR A 156 0.44 -4.45 -2.36
CA TYR A 156 0.36 -5.23 -3.58
C TYR A 156 1.08 -4.52 -4.73
N ARG A 157 1.65 -5.31 -5.64
CA ARG A 157 2.13 -4.83 -6.94
C ARG A 157 1.18 -5.29 -8.02
N LEU A 158 0.83 -4.39 -8.93
CA LEU A 158 -0.01 -4.70 -10.07
C LEU A 158 0.69 -4.23 -11.34
N PHE A 159 0.75 -5.13 -12.32
CA PHE A 159 1.19 -4.86 -13.67
C PHE A 159 0.03 -5.15 -14.64
N LEU A 160 -0.43 -4.14 -15.36
CA LEU A 160 -1.44 -4.22 -16.40
C LEU A 160 -0.78 -4.05 -17.76
N ARG A 161 -1.10 -4.94 -18.69
CA ARG A 161 -0.80 -4.76 -20.12
C ARG A 161 -1.68 -3.64 -20.70
N PRO A 162 -1.30 -3.06 -21.85
CA PRO A 162 -2.12 -2.04 -22.49
C PRO A 162 -3.58 -2.47 -22.65
N GLY A 163 -4.51 -1.57 -22.37
CA GLY A 163 -5.96 -1.78 -22.42
C GLY A 163 -6.54 -2.73 -21.34
N ALA A 164 -5.70 -3.29 -20.46
CA ALA A 164 -6.19 -4.14 -19.36
C ALA A 164 -6.74 -3.30 -18.20
N VAL A 165 -7.69 -3.87 -17.48
CA VAL A 165 -8.49 -3.21 -16.43
C VAL A 165 -8.43 -4.01 -15.13
N VAL A 166 -8.47 -3.33 -13.98
CA VAL A 166 -8.81 -3.92 -12.68
C VAL A 166 -9.96 -3.15 -12.08
N GLY A 167 -10.93 -3.90 -11.54
CA GLY A 167 -12.17 -3.36 -10.99
C GLY A 167 -13.34 -3.39 -11.99
N PRO A 168 -14.48 -2.78 -11.64
CA PRO A 168 -14.69 -1.99 -10.42
C PRO A 168 -14.58 -2.85 -9.16
N ALA A 169 -13.90 -2.34 -8.13
CA ALA A 169 -13.75 -3.03 -6.85
C ALA A 169 -13.52 -2.04 -5.71
N TRP A 170 -14.00 -2.35 -4.51
CA TRP A 170 -13.66 -1.61 -3.29
C TRP A 170 -12.96 -2.50 -2.29
N SER A 171 -12.22 -1.88 -1.37
CA SER A 171 -11.65 -2.58 -0.24
C SER A 171 -12.55 -2.48 0.98
N VAL A 172 -12.76 -3.63 1.64
CA VAL A 172 -13.67 -3.78 2.78
C VAL A 172 -13.01 -3.31 4.08
N ASN A 173 -11.71 -3.55 4.22
CA ASN A 173 -10.98 -3.37 5.46
C ASN A 173 -9.72 -2.48 5.34
N ALA A 174 -9.43 -1.88 4.18
CA ALA A 174 -8.20 -1.11 3.98
C ALA A 174 -8.37 0.17 3.15
N HIS A 175 -7.63 1.21 3.51
CA HIS A 175 -7.27 2.31 2.64
C HIS A 175 -6.07 1.91 1.78
N HIS A 176 -5.93 2.50 0.59
CA HIS A 176 -4.84 2.23 -0.35
C HIS A 176 -4.13 3.52 -0.71
N ILE A 177 -2.80 3.53 -0.60
CA ILE A 177 -1.95 4.57 -1.17
C ILE A 177 -1.23 3.95 -2.36
N VAL A 178 -1.68 4.32 -3.56
CA VAL A 178 -1.23 3.75 -4.84
C VAL A 178 -0.17 4.66 -5.46
N TYR A 179 1.04 4.17 -5.60
CA TYR A 179 2.12 4.84 -6.33
C TYR A 179 2.28 4.24 -7.72
N ILE A 180 2.33 5.09 -8.74
CA ILE A 180 2.55 4.67 -10.13
C ILE A 180 4.05 4.54 -10.37
N ILE A 181 4.51 3.31 -10.59
CA ILE A 181 5.92 2.99 -10.83
C ILE A 181 6.30 3.33 -12.27
N ARG A 182 5.46 2.90 -13.23
CA ARG A 182 5.78 2.97 -14.66
C ARG A 182 4.51 3.06 -15.51
N GLY A 183 4.67 3.72 -16.65
CA GLY A 183 3.69 3.75 -17.73
C GLY A 183 2.54 4.73 -17.48
N LYS A 184 1.42 4.49 -18.18
CA LYS A 184 0.28 5.41 -18.24
C LYS A 184 -1.04 4.66 -18.11
N GLY A 185 -2.01 5.29 -17.46
CA GLY A 185 -3.36 4.77 -17.35
C GLY A 185 -4.38 5.81 -16.89
N ARG A 186 -5.56 5.34 -16.52
CA ARG A 186 -6.64 6.14 -15.95
C ARG A 186 -7.15 5.47 -14.68
N VAL A 187 -7.40 6.27 -13.65
CA VAL A 187 -8.01 5.81 -12.40
C VAL A 187 -9.31 6.58 -12.19
N GLN A 188 -10.38 5.84 -11.94
CA GLN A 188 -11.64 6.39 -11.48
C GLN A 188 -11.95 5.89 -10.07
N ILE A 189 -12.51 6.77 -9.24
CA ILE A 189 -12.94 6.47 -7.87
C ILE A 189 -14.37 6.97 -7.69
N ALA A 190 -15.27 6.06 -7.34
CA ALA A 190 -16.63 6.38 -6.95
C ALA A 190 -16.79 6.36 -5.42
N GLY A 191 -17.44 7.40 -4.91
CA GLY A 191 -17.84 7.50 -3.51
C GLY A 191 -19.01 6.56 -3.17
N PRO A 192 -19.23 6.24 -1.88
CA PRO A 192 -20.37 5.42 -1.44
C PRO A 192 -21.74 6.01 -1.79
N ASP A 193 -21.81 7.32 -2.07
CA ASP A 193 -23.00 8.04 -2.52
C ASP A 193 -23.20 7.99 -4.05
N GLY A 194 -22.34 7.26 -4.77
CA GLY A 194 -22.40 7.08 -6.21
C GLY A 194 -21.77 8.22 -7.03
N ARG A 195 -21.21 9.25 -6.39
CA ARG A 195 -20.53 10.33 -7.10
C ARG A 195 -19.16 9.88 -7.60
N ASN A 196 -18.74 10.45 -8.73
CA ASN A 196 -17.38 10.30 -9.25
C ASN A 196 -16.46 11.26 -8.49
N GLU A 197 -15.74 10.74 -7.51
CA GLU A 197 -14.87 11.51 -6.61
C GLU A 197 -13.47 11.72 -7.21
N LEU A 198 -13.07 10.89 -8.18
CA LEU A 198 -11.85 11.10 -8.94
C LEU A 198 -11.99 10.50 -10.34
N ASP A 199 -11.57 11.27 -11.34
CA ASP A 199 -11.37 10.79 -12.69
C ASP A 199 -10.09 11.40 -13.25
N ALA A 200 -9.02 10.62 -13.30
CA ALA A 200 -7.70 11.14 -13.60
C ALA A 200 -6.89 10.21 -14.49
N GLU A 201 -6.21 10.78 -15.49
CA GLU A 201 -5.05 10.14 -16.09
C GLU A 201 -3.89 10.10 -15.09
N VAL A 202 -3.18 8.98 -15.05
CA VAL A 202 -2.05 8.76 -14.16
C VAL A 202 -0.82 8.29 -14.93
N ARG A 203 0.36 8.72 -14.46
CA ARG A 203 1.67 8.37 -15.00
C ARG A 203 2.70 8.14 -13.88
N ALA A 204 3.83 7.56 -14.23
CA ALA A 204 4.93 7.28 -13.31
C ALA A 204 5.27 8.49 -12.41
N GLY A 205 5.49 8.21 -11.11
CA GLY A 205 5.81 9.22 -10.10
C GLY A 205 4.59 9.81 -9.37
N GLN A 206 3.37 9.56 -9.83
CA GLN A 206 2.16 10.06 -9.18
C GLN A 206 1.66 9.11 -8.09
N VAL A 207 0.90 9.67 -7.13
CA VAL A 207 0.25 8.94 -6.04
C VAL A 207 -1.25 9.18 -6.10
N VAL A 208 -2.03 8.12 -5.88
CA VAL A 208 -3.49 8.17 -5.72
C VAL A 208 -3.88 7.53 -4.41
N ALA A 209 -4.65 8.23 -3.58
CA ALA A 209 -5.24 7.67 -2.37
C ALA A 209 -6.65 7.15 -2.66
N ILE A 210 -6.93 5.90 -2.28
CA ILE A 210 -8.25 5.29 -2.41
C ILE A 210 -8.72 4.95 -0.99
N PRO A 211 -9.70 5.69 -0.45
CA PRO A 211 -10.23 5.39 0.87
C PRO A 211 -10.94 4.03 0.91
N ARG A 212 -10.98 3.42 2.10
CA ARG A 212 -11.78 2.22 2.36
C ARG A 212 -13.24 2.45 1.95
N PHE A 213 -13.87 1.43 1.35
CA PHE A 213 -15.22 1.46 0.77
C PHE A 213 -15.45 2.33 -0.47
N PHE A 214 -14.43 3.04 -0.96
CA PHE A 214 -14.55 3.74 -2.24
C PHE A 214 -14.24 2.75 -3.37
N ALA A 215 -15.14 2.65 -4.35
CA ALA A 215 -14.98 1.75 -5.47
C ALA A 215 -14.00 2.37 -6.47
N ALA A 216 -12.99 1.62 -6.88
CA ALA A 216 -11.99 2.09 -7.82
C ALA A 216 -11.93 1.22 -9.08
N LEU A 217 -11.69 1.88 -10.20
CA LEU A 217 -11.39 1.29 -11.49
C LEU A 217 -10.01 1.79 -11.93
N LYS A 218 -9.15 0.88 -12.38
CA LYS A 218 -7.81 1.21 -12.90
C LYS A 218 -7.68 0.60 -14.29
N VAL A 219 -7.33 1.42 -15.27
CA VAL A 219 -7.21 1.02 -16.67
C VAL A 219 -5.83 1.41 -17.17
N ALA A 220 -5.10 0.48 -17.77
CA ALA A 220 -3.90 0.82 -18.53
C ALA A 220 -4.28 1.53 -19.83
N SER A 221 -3.46 2.47 -20.29
CA SER A 221 -3.66 3.08 -21.61
C SER A 221 -3.62 2.02 -22.73
N GLU A 222 -4.11 2.35 -23.92
CA GLU A 222 -4.09 1.44 -25.06
C GLU A 222 -2.68 1.18 -25.62
N GLU A 223 -1.73 2.07 -25.32
CA GLU A 223 -0.38 2.06 -25.89
C GLU A 223 0.68 1.62 -24.87
N GLU A 224 0.55 2.03 -23.61
CA GLU A 224 1.50 1.78 -22.55
C GLU A 224 0.91 0.88 -21.44
N PRO A 225 1.73 0.00 -20.84
CA PRO A 225 1.31 -0.72 -19.64
C PRO A 225 1.11 0.24 -18.46
N LEU A 226 0.43 -0.24 -17.42
CA LEU A 226 0.36 0.47 -16.13
C LEU A 226 0.93 -0.41 -15.03
N GLU A 227 1.93 0.09 -14.34
CA GLU A 227 2.56 -0.62 -13.22
C GLU A 227 2.51 0.20 -11.95
N ILE A 228 1.99 -0.39 -10.88
CA ILE A 228 1.76 0.28 -9.61
C ILE A 228 2.21 -0.58 -8.44
N ILE A 229 2.54 0.10 -7.34
CA ILE A 229 2.60 -0.50 -6.00
C ILE A 229 1.64 0.23 -5.10
N SER A 230 0.88 -0.52 -4.31
CA SER A 230 -0.06 0.02 -3.32
C SER A 230 0.36 -0.44 -1.95
N VAL A 231 0.37 0.48 -0.99
CA VAL A 231 0.46 0.17 0.44
C VAL A 231 -0.95 0.24 1.03
N THR A 232 -1.31 -0.74 1.84
CA THR A 232 -2.65 -0.89 2.41
C THR A 232 -2.63 -0.73 3.93
N SER A 233 -3.65 -0.07 4.49
CA SER A 233 -3.81 0.09 5.94
C SER A 233 -4.37 -1.17 6.64
N SER A 234 -4.07 -2.35 6.11
CA SER A 234 -4.46 -3.65 6.66
C SER A 234 -3.41 -4.67 6.26
N SER A 235 -3.03 -5.54 7.18
CA SER A 235 -2.08 -6.64 6.96
C SER A 235 -2.63 -7.75 6.05
N MET A 236 -3.94 -7.78 5.86
CA MET A 236 -4.64 -8.71 4.99
C MET A 236 -5.77 -7.96 4.27
N PRO A 237 -5.46 -7.17 3.22
CA PRO A 237 -6.46 -6.36 2.54
C PRO A 237 -7.44 -7.25 1.78
N LEU A 238 -8.73 -7.03 2.02
CA LEU A 238 -9.84 -7.72 1.38
C LEU A 238 -10.52 -6.78 0.39
N SER A 239 -10.73 -7.26 -0.83
CA SER A 239 -11.38 -6.54 -1.92
C SER A 239 -12.64 -7.26 -2.39
N SER A 240 -13.68 -6.50 -2.69
CA SER A 240 -14.90 -7.01 -3.32
C SER A 240 -15.00 -6.47 -4.74
N PHE A 241 -15.20 -7.37 -5.71
CA PHE A 241 -15.21 -7.06 -7.13
C PHE A 241 -16.64 -7.00 -7.67
N LEU A 242 -16.91 -6.08 -8.59
CA LEU A 242 -18.16 -6.00 -9.36
C LEU A 242 -18.03 -6.58 -10.78
N SER A 243 -16.85 -7.06 -11.15
CA SER A 243 -16.60 -7.67 -12.46
C SER A 243 -15.65 -8.87 -12.36
N GLY A 244 -15.74 -9.76 -13.35
CA GLY A 244 -15.02 -11.04 -13.35
C GLY A 244 -15.82 -12.20 -12.75
N SER A 245 -15.18 -13.35 -12.68
CA SER A 245 -15.73 -14.63 -12.23
C SER A 245 -16.23 -14.61 -10.78
N THR A 246 -15.53 -13.90 -9.89
CA THR A 246 -15.81 -13.81 -8.46
C THR A 246 -16.57 -12.54 -8.06
N SER A 247 -17.23 -11.89 -9.01
CA SER A 247 -17.93 -10.62 -8.74
C SER A 247 -19.21 -10.78 -7.94
N LEU A 248 -19.57 -9.78 -7.14
CA LEU A 248 -20.81 -9.77 -6.36
C LEU A 248 -22.05 -9.86 -7.25
N LEU A 249 -22.11 -9.10 -8.34
CA LEU A 249 -23.25 -9.12 -9.27
C LEU A 249 -23.50 -10.52 -9.83
N LYS A 250 -22.45 -11.26 -10.19
CA LYS A 250 -22.59 -12.63 -10.68
C LYS A 250 -22.89 -13.65 -9.61
N ASN A 251 -22.58 -13.37 -8.35
CA ASN A 251 -22.88 -14.26 -7.23
C ASN A 251 -24.23 -13.94 -6.56
N MET A 252 -24.88 -12.83 -6.92
CA MET A 252 -26.24 -12.54 -6.51
C MET A 252 -27.26 -13.38 -7.32
N PRO A 253 -28.41 -13.74 -6.72
CA PRO A 253 -29.50 -14.39 -7.44
C PRO A 253 -29.94 -13.55 -8.64
N LEU A 254 -30.22 -14.21 -9.77
CA LEU A 254 -30.62 -13.57 -11.02
C LEU A 254 -31.78 -12.58 -10.78
N ASP A 255 -32.82 -13.03 -10.09
CA ASP A 255 -34.01 -12.23 -9.80
C ASP A 255 -33.71 -10.98 -8.98
N VAL A 256 -32.74 -11.04 -8.06
CA VAL A 256 -32.33 -9.87 -7.26
C VAL A 256 -31.70 -8.82 -8.16
N VAL A 257 -30.81 -9.23 -9.08
CA VAL A 257 -30.13 -8.31 -10.00
C VAL A 257 -31.12 -7.72 -11.01
N THR A 258 -31.96 -8.56 -11.64
CA THR A 258 -32.93 -8.10 -12.64
C THR A 258 -33.91 -7.08 -12.06
N HIS A 259 -34.41 -7.30 -10.85
CA HIS A 259 -35.31 -6.34 -10.18
C HIS A 259 -34.57 -5.11 -9.64
N ALA A 260 -33.36 -5.27 -9.08
CA ALA A 260 -32.60 -4.13 -8.54
C ALA A 260 -32.15 -3.15 -9.64
N PHE A 261 -31.79 -3.66 -10.82
CA PHE A 261 -31.38 -2.85 -11.97
C PHE A 261 -32.52 -2.57 -12.96
N ASN A 262 -33.71 -3.15 -12.74
CA ASN A 262 -34.87 -3.06 -13.63
C ASN A 262 -34.52 -3.44 -15.08
N ILE A 263 -33.94 -4.64 -15.26
CA ILE A 263 -33.52 -5.19 -16.54
C ILE A 263 -34.10 -6.58 -16.78
N ASP A 264 -34.23 -6.96 -18.05
CA ASP A 264 -34.71 -8.29 -18.45
C ASP A 264 -33.70 -9.39 -18.07
N SER A 265 -34.23 -10.56 -17.69
CA SER A 265 -33.41 -11.74 -17.35
C SER A 265 -32.48 -12.17 -18.49
N GLU A 266 -32.91 -12.08 -19.75
CA GLU A 266 -32.07 -12.41 -20.90
C GLU A 266 -30.84 -11.49 -21.02
N LEU A 267 -31.01 -10.20 -20.71
CA LEU A 267 -29.92 -9.23 -20.73
C LEU A 267 -28.91 -9.53 -19.61
N GLU A 268 -29.40 -9.83 -18.41
CA GLU A 268 -28.54 -10.16 -17.28
C GLU A 268 -27.83 -11.51 -17.47
N GLU A 269 -28.48 -12.51 -18.06
CA GLU A 269 -27.82 -13.78 -18.42
C GLU A 269 -26.66 -13.54 -19.40
N LYS A 270 -26.89 -12.74 -20.45
CA LYS A 270 -25.82 -12.32 -21.39
C LYS A 270 -24.68 -11.59 -20.68
N PHE A 271 -25.00 -10.71 -19.73
CA PHE A 271 -23.99 -10.02 -18.92
C PHE A 271 -23.18 -11.00 -18.07
N ARG A 272 -23.83 -11.96 -17.39
CA ARG A 272 -23.18 -12.97 -16.54
C ARG A 272 -22.23 -13.87 -17.32
N GLU A 273 -22.51 -14.18 -18.58
CA GLU A 273 -21.62 -14.95 -19.46
C GLU A 273 -20.32 -14.20 -19.81
N LYS A 274 -20.33 -12.87 -19.85
CA LYS A 274 -19.12 -12.08 -20.17
C LYS A 274 -18.09 -12.16 -19.05
N ARG A 275 -16.82 -12.41 -19.37
CA ARG A 275 -15.69 -12.43 -18.39
C ARG A 275 -15.88 -13.47 -17.27
N ARG A 276 -16.42 -14.67 -17.56
CA ARG A 276 -16.54 -15.78 -16.59
C ARG A 276 -15.23 -16.45 -16.23
N GLU A 277 -14.22 -16.37 -17.09
CA GLU A 277 -12.95 -17.08 -16.90
C GLU A 277 -11.86 -16.21 -16.27
N VAL A 278 -12.21 -15.00 -15.85
CA VAL A 278 -11.24 -13.96 -15.51
C VAL A 278 -11.47 -13.46 -14.10
N THR A 279 -10.42 -13.50 -13.28
CA THR A 279 -10.42 -13.02 -11.90
C THR A 279 -9.55 -11.78 -11.76
N ALA A 280 -10.06 -10.77 -11.06
CA ALA A 280 -9.38 -9.51 -10.69
C ALA A 280 -8.88 -8.62 -11.84
N ILE A 281 -7.98 -9.13 -12.69
CA ILE A 281 -7.43 -8.43 -13.86
C ILE A 281 -8.20 -8.84 -15.09
N LEU A 282 -8.86 -7.87 -15.69
CA LEU A 282 -9.68 -7.99 -16.89
C LEU A 282 -8.81 -7.66 -18.11
N PRO A 283 -8.50 -8.63 -19.01
CA PRO A 283 -7.80 -8.32 -20.25
C PRO A 283 -8.58 -7.33 -21.10
N GLN A 284 -7.84 -6.62 -21.98
CA GLN A 284 -8.43 -5.78 -23.01
C GLN A 284 -9.48 -6.60 -23.76
N SER A 285 -10.67 -6.02 -23.92
CA SER A 285 -11.72 -6.67 -24.68
C SER A 285 -11.26 -6.73 -26.14
N GLN A 286 -11.15 -7.93 -26.70
CA GLN A 286 -11.13 -8.06 -28.15
C GLN A 286 -12.55 -7.75 -28.64
N SER A 287 -12.89 -6.46 -28.76
CA SER A 287 -13.91 -6.12 -29.73
C SER A 287 -13.32 -6.51 -31.07
N SER A 288 -13.91 -7.52 -31.72
CA SER A 288 -13.79 -7.69 -33.16
C SER A 288 -13.82 -6.30 -33.81
N GLY A 289 -12.83 -5.99 -34.63
CA GLY A 289 -12.87 -4.78 -35.45
C GLY A 289 -14.23 -4.67 -36.14
N SER A 290 -14.73 -3.44 -36.21
CA SER A 290 -16.02 -3.03 -36.76
C SER A 290 -17.20 -3.04 -35.79
N GLN A 291 -17.28 -1.98 -34.97
CA GLN A 291 -18.58 -1.34 -34.68
C GLN A 291 -18.34 0.13 -34.32
N LYS A 292 -17.80 0.90 -35.28
CA LYS A 292 -17.68 2.35 -35.16
C LYS A 292 -18.96 3.11 -35.59
N ASP A 293 -20.00 2.40 -36.05
CA ASP A 293 -21.18 3.02 -36.67
C ASP A 293 -22.54 2.67 -36.02
N SER A 294 -22.58 2.32 -34.73
CA SER A 294 -23.84 1.89 -34.07
C SER A 294 -24.39 2.84 -33.00
N TRP A 295 -23.74 3.97 -32.72
CA TRP A 295 -24.19 4.92 -31.69
C TRP A 295 -24.93 6.16 -32.24
N THR A 296 -25.07 6.30 -33.56
CA THR A 296 -25.75 7.46 -34.18
C THR A 296 -27.25 7.28 -34.37
N TRP A 297 -27.85 6.13 -34.05
CA TRP A 297 -29.28 5.88 -34.28
C TRP A 297 -30.20 6.17 -33.08
N PHE A 298 -29.67 6.44 -31.89
CA PHE A 298 -30.51 6.67 -30.68
C PHE A 298 -30.73 8.15 -30.32
N LEU A 299 -30.24 9.11 -31.12
CA LEU A 299 -30.37 10.54 -30.82
C LEU A 299 -31.11 11.36 -31.90
N SER A 300 -31.77 10.74 -32.88
CA SER A 300 -32.50 11.50 -33.92
C SER A 300 -34.02 11.40 -33.91
N ASP A 301 -34.65 10.75 -32.92
CA ASP A 301 -36.11 10.53 -32.96
C ASP A 301 -36.85 11.01 -31.71
N SER A 302 -36.52 12.22 -31.26
CA SER A 302 -37.25 12.92 -30.18
C SER A 302 -37.32 14.42 -30.45
N SER A 303 -37.73 14.79 -31.66
CA SER A 303 -38.08 16.17 -32.01
C SER A 303 -39.23 16.20 -33.02
N SER A 304 -40.35 15.58 -32.67
CA SER A 304 -41.67 15.96 -33.15
C SER A 304 -42.71 15.37 -32.23
N LEU A 305 -43.31 16.24 -31.40
CA LEU A 305 -44.60 16.15 -30.70
C LEU A 305 -44.49 16.90 -29.36
N LEU A 306 -44.55 18.23 -29.45
CA LEU A 306 -45.39 19.17 -28.68
C LEU A 306 -44.97 20.60 -29.02
#